data_AF-A0A1F6H6A5-F1
#
_entry.id   AF-A0A1F6H6A5-F1
#
_cell.length_a   1.000
_cell.length_b   1.000
_cell.length_c   1.000
_cell.angle_alpha   90.00
_cell.angle_beta   90.00
_cell.angle_gamma   90.00
#
_symmetry.space_group_name_H-M   'P 1'
#
loop_
_entity.id
_entity.type
_entity.pdbx_description
1 polymer ?
#
loop_
_entity_poly.entity_id
_entity_poly.type
_entity_poly.pdbx_seq_one_letter_code
_entity_poly.pdbx_strand_id
1 'polypeptide(L)'
;MELWTEKNATQRQIEYIKILSNYPDTKDKDAEDIRCFLSQQKKGKIEELTKTEASELIETLLVRPVKYVFLCGKEKFIDKKDYNRYYMLGKLEACLHECETDVNACPKWFEEETRVE
;
A
#
# COMPACT_ATOMS: atom_id res chain seq x y z
N MET A 1 5.91 -9.63 38.03
CA MET A 1 5.12 -9.76 36.80
C MET A 1 5.32 -8.48 36.01
N GLU A 2 6.35 -8.42 35.17
CA GLU A 2 6.61 -7.22 34.36
C GLU A 2 5.49 -7.09 33.35
N LEU A 3 4.65 -6.05 33.51
CA LEU A 3 3.76 -5.63 32.44
C LEU A 3 4.65 -5.24 31.26
N TRP A 4 4.61 -6.03 30.20
CA TRP A 4 5.15 -5.64 28.90
C TRP A 4 4.30 -4.48 28.41
N THR A 5 4.65 -3.26 28.82
CA THR A 5 4.04 -2.05 28.29
C THR A 5 4.36 -2.04 26.80
N GLU A 6 3.36 -2.31 25.96
CA GLU A 6 3.56 -2.17 24.52
C GLU A 6 4.07 -0.76 24.25
N LYS A 7 5.25 -0.69 23.65
CA LYS A 7 5.85 0.59 23.29
C LYS A 7 4.94 1.27 22.27
N ASN A 8 4.90 2.60 22.34
CA ASN A 8 4.26 3.42 21.30
C ASN A 8 4.79 3.05 19.91
N ALA A 9 3.97 3.30 18.90
CA ALA A 9 4.29 3.15 17.50
C ALA A 9 5.64 3.80 17.18
N THR A 10 6.41 3.12 16.34
CA THR A 10 7.69 3.66 15.87
C THR A 10 7.45 4.81 14.88
N GLN A 11 8.41 5.72 14.79
CA GLN A 11 8.36 6.81 13.81
C GLN A 11 8.12 6.31 12.37
N ARG A 12 8.75 5.19 11.99
CA ARG A 12 8.56 4.54 10.69
C ARG A 12 7.13 4.07 10.44
N GLN A 13 6.46 3.53 11.46
CA GLN A 13 5.06 3.11 11.33
C GLN A 13 4.15 4.33 11.13
N ILE A 14 4.37 5.41 11.89
CA ILE A 14 3.62 6.66 11.74
C ILE A 14 3.80 7.25 10.35
N GLU A 15 5.03 7.31 9.85
CA GLU A 15 5.33 7.77 8.49
C GLU A 15 4.66 6.89 7.45
N TYR A 16 4.69 5.57 7.64
CA TYR A 16 4.07 4.65 6.68
C TYR A 16 2.55 4.79 6.63
N ILE A 17 1.87 4.98 7.76
CA ILE A 17 0.43 5.31 7.81
C ILE A 17 0.15 6.61 7.04
N LYS A 18 1.00 7.63 7.19
CA LYS A 18 0.87 8.91 6.45
C LYS A 18 1.05 8.72 4.94
N ILE A 19 1.98 7.86 4.52
CA ILE A 19 2.17 7.52 3.10
C ILE A 19 0.94 6.78 2.55
N LEU A 20 0.48 5.74 3.25
CA LEU A 20 -0.64 4.91 2.79
C LEU A 20 -1.95 5.71 2.69
N SER A 21 -2.17 6.69 3.56
CA SER A 21 -3.38 7.53 3.59
C SER A 21 -3.37 8.69 2.59
N ASN A 22 -2.30 8.85 1.82
CA ASN A 22 -2.17 9.95 0.86
C ASN A 22 -2.34 9.50 -0.61
N TYR A 23 -2.80 8.27 -0.83
CA TYR A 23 -3.12 7.78 -2.17
C TYR A 23 -4.36 8.51 -2.71
N PRO A 24 -4.31 9.15 -3.89
CA PRO A 24 -5.42 9.94 -4.42
C PRO A 24 -6.75 9.18 -4.48
N ASP A 25 -6.71 7.90 -4.85
CA ASP A 25 -7.91 7.07 -5.05
C ASP A 25 -8.61 6.68 -3.74
N THR A 26 -7.91 6.74 -2.61
CA THR A 26 -8.36 6.16 -1.33
C THR A 26 -8.31 7.13 -0.15
N LYS A 27 -7.71 8.32 -0.31
CA LYS A 27 -7.49 9.32 0.74
C LYS A 27 -8.67 9.55 1.68
N ASP A 28 -9.87 9.75 1.14
CA ASP A 28 -11.05 10.04 1.96
C ASP A 28 -11.50 8.82 2.78
N LYS A 29 -11.43 7.63 2.18
CA LYS A 29 -11.75 6.36 2.84
C LYS A 29 -10.69 5.99 3.88
N ASP A 30 -9.41 6.19 3.56
CA ASP A 30 -8.32 5.96 4.51
C ASP A 30 -8.47 6.89 5.72
N ALA A 31 -8.82 8.16 5.50
CA ALA A 31 -9.07 9.10 6.58
C ALA A 31 -10.26 8.67 7.45
N GLU A 32 -11.30 8.09 6.86
CA GLU A 32 -12.42 7.51 7.60
C GLU A 32 -12.01 6.27 8.41
N ASP A 33 -11.30 5.33 7.80
CA ASP A 33 -10.79 4.13 8.48
C ASP A 33 -9.90 4.49 9.66
N ILE A 34 -8.97 5.44 9.48
CA ILE A 34 -8.09 5.92 10.53
C ILE A 34 -8.90 6.52 11.68
N ARG A 35 -9.89 7.38 11.38
CA ARG A 35 -10.76 7.96 12.43
C ARG A 35 -11.54 6.88 13.18
N CYS A 36 -12.12 5.92 12.46
CA CYS A 36 -12.86 4.82 13.05
C CYS A 36 -11.97 3.95 13.94
N PHE A 37 -10.79 3.58 13.46
CA PHE A 37 -9.82 2.78 14.20
C PHE A 37 -9.34 3.51 15.48
N LEU A 38 -8.99 4.79 15.37
CA LEU A 38 -8.60 5.61 16.53
C LEU A 38 -9.72 5.70 17.57
N SER A 39 -10.97 5.89 17.13
CA SER A 39 -12.12 5.92 18.02
C SER A 39 -12.34 4.59 18.74
N GLN A 40 -12.15 3.45 18.05
CA GLN A 40 -12.26 2.11 18.64
C GLN A 40 -11.19 1.87 19.71
N GLN A 41 -9.96 2.34 19.47
CA GLN A 41 -8.85 2.25 20.41
C GLN A 41 -8.84 3.37 21.47
N LYS A 42 -9.84 4.27 21.46
CA LYS A 42 -9.95 5.44 22.36
C LYS A 42 -8.72 6.36 22.30
N LYS A 43 -8.20 6.60 21.10
CA LYS A 43 -7.04 7.45 20.81
C LYS A 43 -7.45 8.70 20.05
N GLY A 44 -6.71 9.80 20.23
CA GLY A 44 -6.95 11.05 19.52
C GLY A 44 -6.15 11.20 18.22
N LYS A 45 -4.99 10.55 18.15
CA LYS A 45 -4.04 10.66 17.03
C LYS A 45 -3.23 9.38 16.84
N ILE A 46 -2.71 9.19 15.64
CA ILE A 46 -1.94 7.99 15.28
C ILE A 46 -0.65 7.84 16.10
N GLU A 47 -0.07 8.93 16.59
CA GLU A 47 1.11 8.91 17.46
C GLU A 47 0.86 8.29 18.86
N GLU A 48 -0.41 8.13 19.25
CA GLU A 48 -0.80 7.49 20.51
C GLU A 48 -1.01 5.97 20.37
N LEU A 49 -0.91 5.44 19.14
CA LEU A 49 -1.03 4.01 18.90
C LEU A 49 0.14 3.24 19.50
N THR A 50 -0.12 2.02 19.97
CA THR A 50 0.95 1.06 20.25
C THR A 50 1.55 0.54 18.96
N LYS A 51 2.70 -0.15 19.05
CA LYS A 51 3.29 -0.84 17.89
C LYS A 51 2.34 -1.83 17.25
N THR A 52 1.55 -2.54 18.05
CA THR A 52 0.62 -3.57 17.57
C THR A 52 -0.56 -2.90 16.85
N GLU A 53 -1.19 -1.92 17.49
CA GLU A 53 -2.29 -1.15 16.90
C GLU A 53 -1.87 -0.45 15.59
N ALA A 54 -0.66 0.10 15.53
CA ALA A 54 -0.14 0.72 14.32
C ALA A 54 0.08 -0.29 13.19
N SER A 55 0.54 -1.51 13.50
CA SER A 55 0.66 -2.59 12.50
C SER A 55 -0.70 -3.03 11.98
N GLU A 56 -1.70 -3.20 12.86
CA GLU A 56 -3.07 -3.54 12.47
C GLU A 56 -3.69 -2.49 11.55
N LEU A 57 -3.47 -1.20 11.86
CA LEU A 57 -3.92 -0.11 11.01
C LEU A 57 -3.20 -0.12 9.65
N ILE A 58 -1.89 -0.38 9.61
CA ILE A 58 -1.13 -0.52 8.36
C ILE A 58 -1.70 -1.64 7.50
N GLU A 59 -1.97 -2.82 8.07
CA GLU A 59 -2.56 -3.95 7.35
C GLU A 59 -3.93 -3.59 6.76
N THR A 60 -4.75 -2.87 7.54
CA THR A 60 -6.06 -2.39 7.08
C THR A 60 -5.93 -1.44 5.89
N LEU A 61 -4.96 -0.52 5.92
CA LEU A 61 -4.74 0.42 4.82
C LEU A 61 -4.15 -0.28 3.59
N LEU A 62 -3.31 -1.30 3.77
CA LEU A 62 -2.61 -1.99 2.68
C LEU A 62 -3.54 -2.75 1.73
N VAL A 63 -4.66 -3.27 2.22
CA VAL A 63 -5.64 -4.02 1.40
C VAL A 63 -6.55 -3.11 0.57
N ARG A 64 -6.45 -1.79 0.72
CA ARG A 64 -7.30 -0.86 -0.03
C ARG A 64 -6.90 -0.86 -1.50
N PRO A 65 -7.85 -1.08 -2.43
CA PRO A 65 -7.55 -1.09 -3.85
C PRO A 65 -7.26 0.32 -4.37
N VAL A 66 -6.22 0.45 -5.18
CA VAL A 66 -5.76 1.65 -5.85
C VAL A 66 -5.56 1.37 -7.33
N LYS A 67 -5.71 2.40 -8.15
CA LYS A 67 -5.60 2.26 -9.60
C LYS A 67 -4.13 2.09 -10.00
N TYR A 68 -3.85 1.05 -10.78
CA TYR A 68 -2.56 0.81 -11.40
C TYR A 68 -2.67 0.86 -12.91
N VAL A 69 -1.68 1.47 -13.57
CA VAL A 69 -1.59 1.57 -15.03
C VAL A 69 -0.39 0.75 -15.51
N PHE A 70 -0.65 -0.28 -16.30
CA PHE A 70 0.36 -1.16 -16.87
C PHE A 70 1.12 -0.49 -18.02
N LEU A 71 2.22 -1.11 -18.46
CA LEU A 71 3.02 -0.63 -19.60
C LEU A 71 2.19 -0.46 -20.89
N CYS A 72 1.21 -1.34 -21.10
CA CYS A 72 0.31 -1.27 -22.25
C CYS A 72 -0.82 -0.24 -22.12
N GLY A 73 -0.86 0.54 -21.03
CA GLY A 73 -1.91 1.51 -20.75
C GLY A 73 -3.21 0.92 -20.20
N LYS A 74 -3.31 -0.42 -20.09
CA LYS A 74 -4.43 -1.05 -19.38
C LYS A 74 -4.41 -0.67 -17.90
N GLU A 75 -5.59 -0.63 -17.31
CA GLU A 75 -5.79 -0.22 -15.93
C GLU A 75 -6.41 -1.35 -15.13
N LYS A 76 -5.99 -1.51 -13.87
CA LYS A 76 -6.58 -2.45 -12.92
C LYS A 76 -6.52 -1.86 -11.52
N PHE A 77 -7.49 -2.20 -10.70
CA PHE A 77 -7.41 -1.94 -9.26
C PHE A 77 -6.65 -3.08 -8.59
N ILE A 78 -5.54 -2.75 -7.95
CA ILE A 78 -4.72 -3.68 -7.14
C ILE A 78 -4.63 -3.11 -5.73
N ASP A 79 -4.32 -3.94 -4.74
CA ASP A 79 -4.14 -3.42 -3.38
C ASP A 79 -2.87 -2.56 -3.26
N LYS A 80 -2.78 -1.73 -2.21
CA LYS A 80 -1.60 -0.88 -1.99
C LYS A 80 -0.35 -1.70 -1.71
N LYS A 81 -0.49 -2.90 -1.16
CA LYS A 81 0.65 -3.79 -0.89
C LYS A 81 1.34 -4.18 -2.19
N ASP A 82 0.59 -4.62 -3.19
CA ASP A 82 1.08 -5.02 -4.49
C ASP A 82 1.51 -3.80 -5.30
N TYR A 83 0.77 -2.68 -5.23
CA TYR A 83 1.22 -1.41 -5.81
C TYR A 83 2.63 -1.04 -5.32
N ASN A 84 2.85 -1.09 -4.00
CA ASN A 84 4.14 -0.74 -3.39
C ASN A 84 5.23 -1.74 -3.77
N ARG A 85 4.89 -3.03 -3.84
CA ARG A 85 5.80 -4.07 -4.32
C ARG A 85 6.27 -3.78 -5.73
N TYR A 86 5.36 -3.47 -6.66
CA TYR A 86 5.71 -3.21 -8.05
C TYR A 86 6.37 -1.84 -8.26
N TYR A 87 6.08 -0.86 -7.40
CA TYR A 87 6.83 0.39 -7.39
C TYR A 87 8.32 0.14 -7.12
N MET A 88 8.65 -0.83 -6.27
CA MET A 88 10.03 -1.21 -5.95
C MET A 88 10.67 -2.17 -6.97
N LEU A 89 9.92 -3.18 -7.44
CA LEU A 89 10.43 -4.22 -8.33
C LEU A 89 10.41 -3.80 -9.81
N GLY A 90 9.56 -2.85 -10.18
CA GLY A 90 9.43 -2.34 -11.53
C GLY A 90 8.12 -2.73 -12.23
N LYS A 91 7.84 -2.04 -13.35
CA LYS A 91 6.59 -2.19 -14.10
C LYS A 91 6.45 -3.52 -14.84
N LEU A 92 7.57 -4.15 -15.21
CA LEU A 92 7.57 -5.48 -15.82
C LEU A 92 7.04 -6.52 -14.83
N GLU A 93 7.45 -6.46 -13.56
CA GLU A 93 6.92 -7.34 -12.51
C GLU A 93 5.40 -7.21 -12.37
N ALA A 94 4.86 -5.98 -12.37
CA ALA A 94 3.42 -5.78 -12.36
C ALA A 94 2.74 -6.38 -13.59
N CYS A 95 3.34 -6.21 -14.77
CA CYS A 95 2.77 -6.76 -16.01
C CYS A 95 2.76 -8.29 -16.00
N LEU A 96 3.79 -8.92 -15.44
CA LEU A 96 3.89 -10.37 -15.32
C LEU A 96 2.85 -10.98 -14.37
N HIS A 97 2.58 -10.30 -13.25
CA HIS A 97 1.76 -10.84 -12.17
C HIS A 97 0.29 -10.39 -12.19
N GLU A 98 0.01 -9.15 -12.61
CA GLU A 98 -1.33 -8.56 -12.47
C GLU A 98 -2.03 -8.27 -13.80
N CYS A 99 -1.27 -8.09 -14.89
CA CYS A 99 -1.87 -7.74 -16.17
C CYS A 99 -2.52 -8.97 -16.80
N GLU A 100 -3.76 -8.83 -17.25
CA GLU A 100 -4.50 -9.90 -17.93
C GLU A 100 -3.95 -10.21 -19.34
N THR A 101 -3.02 -9.40 -19.85
CA THR A 101 -2.40 -9.63 -21.15
C THR A 101 -1.22 -10.57 -20.98
N ASP A 102 -1.21 -11.67 -21.73
CA ASP A 102 -0.01 -12.50 -21.84
C ASP A 102 1.18 -11.63 -22.26
N VAL A 103 2.26 -11.68 -21.49
CA VAL A 103 3.48 -10.90 -21.73
C VAL A 103 4.08 -11.18 -23.11
N ASN A 104 3.96 -12.42 -23.61
CA ASN A 104 4.41 -12.79 -24.95
C ASN A 104 3.52 -12.22 -26.06
N ALA A 105 2.30 -11.82 -25.73
CA ALA A 105 1.36 -11.18 -26.63
C ALA A 105 1.33 -9.65 -26.47
N CYS A 106 2.15 -9.08 -25.59
CA CYS A 106 2.17 -7.65 -25.29
C CYS A 106 3.37 -6.97 -25.98
N PRO A 107 3.16 -6.17 -27.05
CA PRO A 107 4.28 -5.48 -27.73
C PRO A 107 5.07 -4.55 -26.80
N LYS A 108 4.37 -3.92 -25.84
CA LYS A 108 4.99 -3.02 -24.85
C LYS A 108 5.89 -3.71 -23.84
N TRP A 109 5.78 -5.03 -23.69
CA TRP A 109 6.68 -5.81 -22.86
C TRP A 109 8.11 -5.78 -23.43
N PHE A 110 8.26 -6.16 -24.70
CA PHE A 110 9.56 -6.23 -25.37
C PHE A 110 10.21 -4.85 -25.60
N GLU A 111 9.41 -3.82 -25.83
CA GLU A 111 9.92 -2.44 -25.92
C GLU A 111 10.60 -1.99 -24.63
N GLU A 112 10.11 -2.41 -23.46
CA GLU A 112 10.68 -2.00 -22.17
C GLU A 112 11.84 -2.93 -21.75
N GLU A 113 11.74 -4.23 -22.01
CA GLU A 113 12.81 -5.21 -21.73
C GLU A 113 14.13 -4.85 -22.43
N THR A 114 14.06 -4.45 -23.70
CA THR A 114 15.23 -4.04 -24.51
C THR A 114 15.87 -2.72 -24.08
N ARG A 115 15.26 -1.95 -23.16
CA ARG A 115 15.83 -0.69 -22.62
C ARG A 115 16.62 -0.90 -21.33
N VAL A 116 16.53 -2.09 -20.75
CA VAL A 116 17.20 -2.47 -19.50
C VAL A 116 18.57 -3.14 -19.78
N GLU A 117 18.88 -3.42 -21.04
CA GLU A 117 20.21 -3.85 -21.54
C GLU A 117 21.12 -2.66 -21.90
#